data_AF-A0A925BZP0-F1
#
_entry.id   AF-A0A925BZP0-F1
#
_cell.length_a   1.000
_cell.length_b   1.000
_cell.length_c   1.000
_cell.angle_alpha   90.00
_cell.angle_beta   90.00
_cell.angle_gamma   90.00
#
_symmetry.space_group_name_H-M   'P 1'
#
loop_
_entity.id
_entity.type
_entity.pdbx_description
1 polymer ?
#
loop_
_entity_poly.entity_id
_entity_poly.type
_entity_poly.pdbx_seq_one_letter_code
_entity_poly.pdbx_strand_id
1 'polypeptide(L)'
;MVYRAVGLMSGSSLDGLDIAFAEFQEISGKWNVEIKAVACYPYDDNWTKQLTNAATLKALDYQLLHAAYGHYSGNMVNRFIEENNLHHQVQLITSHGHTIFHFPARKMTAQLGDGAAIAATTGINVVSDLRAIDIARGGHGAPIASIGEKLLFSDYSIFLNLGAIANISFNDPQNYTAFDICPGGNVFSLLSPDKKRNFGNHWQLASAGQTDEKLLSLLNDLEYYRLPYPKSLSTDFGTDVVYTLIRN
;
A
#
# COMPACT_ATOMS: atom_id res chain seq x y z
N MET A 1 -10.17 -17.19 19.86
CA MET A 1 -8.93 -17.87 19.41
C MET A 1 -7.77 -16.85 19.35
N VAL A 2 -6.51 -17.30 19.36
CA VAL A 2 -5.33 -16.41 19.25
C VAL A 2 -4.60 -16.72 17.94
N TYR A 3 -4.33 -15.69 17.14
CA TYR A 3 -3.59 -15.77 15.88
C TYR A 3 -2.40 -14.83 15.90
N ARG A 4 -1.25 -15.30 15.44
CA ARG A 4 0.00 -14.53 15.40
C ARG A 4 0.51 -14.48 13.98
N ALA A 5 0.39 -13.31 13.36
CA ALA A 5 0.70 -13.13 11.96
C ALA A 5 1.78 -12.07 11.75
N VAL A 6 2.62 -12.32 10.75
CA VAL A 6 3.50 -11.31 10.16
C VAL A 6 2.81 -10.75 8.92
N GLY A 7 2.69 -9.42 8.81
CA GLY A 7 2.21 -8.71 7.63
C GLY A 7 3.36 -8.05 6.89
N LEU A 8 3.37 -8.17 5.56
CA LEU A 8 4.35 -7.55 4.67
C LEU A 8 3.67 -6.57 3.73
N MET A 9 4.22 -5.36 3.64
CA MET A 9 3.76 -4.34 2.71
C MET A 9 4.96 -3.65 2.06
N SER A 10 4.91 -3.51 0.73
CA SER A 10 5.76 -2.57 0.03
C SER A 10 4.92 -1.59 -0.75
N GLY A 11 4.94 -0.34 -0.28
CA GLY A 11 4.28 0.78 -0.94
C GLY A 11 4.96 1.17 -2.25
N SER A 12 4.22 1.91 -3.07
CA SER A 12 4.73 2.50 -4.31
C SER A 12 5.75 3.61 -4.09
N SER A 13 5.97 4.06 -2.86
CA SER A 13 6.97 5.06 -2.50
C SER A 13 8.40 4.54 -2.55
N LEU A 14 8.60 3.21 -2.60
CA LEU A 14 9.92 2.56 -2.62
C LEU A 14 10.80 2.89 -1.40
N ASP A 15 10.20 3.29 -0.28
CA ASP A 15 10.94 3.59 0.95
C ASP A 15 11.56 2.33 1.58
N GLY A 16 10.89 1.18 1.42
CA GLY A 16 11.33 -0.10 1.98
C GLY A 16 10.26 -1.18 1.96
N LEU A 17 10.59 -2.28 2.65
CA LEU A 17 9.67 -3.35 3.00
C LEU A 17 9.24 -3.19 4.46
N ASP A 18 7.97 -2.87 4.67
CA ASP A 18 7.35 -2.80 5.99
C ASP A 18 6.96 -4.20 6.46
N ILE A 19 7.34 -4.52 7.68
CA ILE A 19 7.03 -5.79 8.35
C ILE A 19 6.41 -5.48 9.71
N ALA A 20 5.25 -6.08 10.00
CA ALA A 20 4.60 -5.98 11.30
C ALA A 20 4.26 -7.37 11.83
N PHE A 21 4.54 -7.62 13.10
CA PHE A 21 4.04 -8.79 13.82
C PHE A 21 2.92 -8.38 14.76
N ALA A 22 1.76 -8.99 14.58
CA ALA A 22 0.57 -8.69 15.34
C ALA A 22 -0.05 -9.96 15.92
N GLU A 23 -0.56 -9.84 17.13
CA GLU A 23 -1.40 -10.85 17.77
C GLU A 23 -2.86 -10.42 17.67
N PHE A 24 -3.69 -11.31 17.11
CA PHE A 24 -5.13 -11.13 16.98
C PHE A 24 -5.82 -12.06 17.96
N GLN A 25 -6.77 -11.52 18.71
CA GLN A 25 -7.59 -12.27 19.65
C GLN A 25 -9.05 -12.15 19.24
N GLU A 26 -9.68 -13.30 18.99
CA GLU A 26 -11.11 -13.40 18.72
C GLU A 26 -11.83 -13.93 19.96
N ILE A 27 -12.85 -13.20 20.41
CA ILE A 27 -13.71 -13.58 21.54
C ILE A 27 -15.17 -13.30 21.17
N SER A 28 -15.96 -14.36 20.96
CA SER A 28 -17.39 -14.26 20.65
C SER A 28 -17.71 -13.37 19.44
N GLY A 29 -16.91 -13.50 18.37
CA GLY A 29 -17.02 -12.73 17.13
C GLY A 29 -16.38 -11.35 17.17
N LYS A 30 -15.85 -10.91 18.32
CA LYS A 30 -15.13 -9.63 18.45
C LYS A 30 -13.64 -9.86 18.29
N TRP A 31 -13.01 -9.04 17.45
CA TRP A 31 -11.59 -9.09 17.18
C TRP A 31 -10.87 -7.95 17.89
N ASN A 32 -9.78 -8.27 18.56
CA ASN A 32 -8.81 -7.32 19.07
C ASN A 32 -7.46 -7.59 18.40
N VAL A 33 -6.66 -6.54 18.23
CA VAL A 33 -5.32 -6.64 17.68
C VAL A 33 -4.33 -5.93 18.60
N GLU A 34 -3.16 -6.53 18.77
CA GLU A 34 -2.00 -5.91 19.40
C GLU A 34 -0.80 -6.03 18.46
N ILE A 35 -0.24 -4.89 18.05
CA ILE A 35 1.00 -4.85 17.27
C ILE A 35 2.16 -5.03 18.24
N LYS A 36 2.89 -6.13 18.09
CA LYS A 36 3.98 -6.53 19.00
C LYS A 36 5.34 -6.03 18.55
N ALA A 37 5.57 -6.00 17.24
CA ALA A 37 6.82 -5.51 16.65
C ALA A 37 6.57 -4.97 15.24
N VAL A 38 7.34 -3.95 14.86
CA VAL A 38 7.33 -3.36 13.52
C VAL A 38 8.75 -3.04 13.08
N ALA A 39 9.00 -3.12 11.78
CA ALA A 39 10.22 -2.66 11.15
C ALA A 39 9.94 -2.20 9.73
N CYS A 40 10.73 -1.24 9.26
CA CYS A 40 10.81 -0.89 7.85
C CYS A 40 12.26 -1.13 7.40
N TYR A 41 12.45 -2.06 6.46
CA TYR A 41 13.77 -2.34 5.90
C TYR A 41 13.92 -1.55 4.61
N PRO A 42 14.78 -0.51 4.58
CA PRO A 42 14.92 0.33 3.40
C PRO A 42 15.47 -0.47 2.22
N TYR A 43 14.98 -0.16 1.02
CA TYR A 43 15.55 -0.75 -0.19
C TYR A 43 16.92 -0.17 -0.47
N ASP A 44 17.83 -1.04 -0.91
CA ASP A 44 19.06 -0.57 -1.53
C ASP A 44 18.79 0.01 -2.95
N ASP A 45 19.80 0.64 -3.52
CA ASP A 45 19.71 1.23 -4.87
C ASP A 45 19.34 0.20 -5.93
N ASN A 46 19.74 -1.05 -5.75
CA ASN A 46 19.49 -2.13 -6.70
C ASN A 46 18.01 -2.54 -6.68
N TRP A 47 17.40 -2.73 -5.52
CA TRP A 47 15.97 -3.00 -5.38
C TRP A 47 15.13 -1.82 -5.85
N THR A 48 15.50 -0.61 -5.44
CA THR A 48 14.83 0.61 -5.89
C THR A 48 14.80 0.67 -7.42
N LYS A 49 15.94 0.43 -8.08
CA LYS A 49 16.02 0.41 -9.55
C LYS A 49 15.20 -0.71 -10.17
N GLN A 50 15.27 -1.94 -9.64
CA GLN A 50 14.52 -3.07 -10.20
C GLN A 50 13.01 -2.86 -10.10
N LEU A 51 12.51 -2.47 -8.92
CA LEU A 51 11.09 -2.24 -8.68
C LEU A 51 10.55 -1.06 -9.50
N THR A 52 11.33 0.03 -9.61
CA THR A 52 10.96 1.18 -10.46
C THR A 52 10.75 0.78 -11.92
N ASN A 53 11.59 -0.11 -12.46
CA ASN A 53 11.54 -0.49 -13.86
C ASN A 53 10.63 -1.69 -14.15
N ALA A 54 10.06 -2.32 -13.11
CA ALA A 54 9.35 -3.58 -13.23
C ALA A 54 8.16 -3.55 -14.21
N ALA A 55 7.46 -2.41 -14.31
CA ALA A 55 6.34 -2.23 -15.24
C ALA A 55 6.75 -2.32 -16.73
N THR A 56 8.05 -2.14 -17.03
CA THR A 56 8.59 -2.15 -18.40
C THR A 56 9.25 -3.47 -18.78
N LEU A 57 9.35 -4.41 -17.84
CA LEU A 57 10.00 -5.70 -18.06
C LEU A 57 9.18 -6.59 -19.00
N LYS A 58 9.88 -7.42 -19.77
CA LYS A 58 9.26 -8.51 -20.53
C LYS A 58 8.77 -9.60 -19.57
N ALA A 59 7.86 -10.44 -20.02
CA ALA A 59 7.20 -11.45 -19.19
C ALA A 59 8.18 -12.35 -18.40
N LEU A 60 9.25 -12.83 -19.05
CA LEU A 60 10.26 -13.66 -18.38
C LEU A 60 10.97 -12.88 -17.27
N ASP A 61 11.47 -11.68 -17.57
CA ASP A 61 12.21 -10.85 -16.60
C ASP A 61 11.32 -10.39 -15.44
N TYR A 62 10.05 -10.09 -15.72
CA TYR A 62 9.05 -9.80 -14.70
C TYR A 62 8.85 -10.99 -13.75
N GLN A 63 8.73 -12.21 -14.29
CA GLN A 63 8.55 -13.42 -13.48
C GLN A 63 9.81 -13.76 -12.68
N LEU A 64 11.00 -13.58 -13.25
CA LEU A 64 12.26 -13.71 -12.51
C LEU A 64 12.34 -12.71 -11.35
N LEU A 65 11.92 -11.45 -11.58
CA LEU A 65 11.87 -10.45 -10.54
C LEU A 65 10.81 -10.78 -9.46
N HIS A 66 9.66 -11.33 -9.84
CA HIS A 66 8.60 -11.76 -8.92
C HIS A 66 9.11 -12.82 -7.94
N ALA A 67 9.82 -13.84 -8.45
CA ALA A 67 10.44 -14.87 -7.63
C ALA A 67 11.57 -14.32 -6.76
N ALA A 68 12.48 -13.51 -7.34
CA ALA A 68 13.60 -12.90 -6.62
C ALA A 68 13.11 -12.02 -5.45
N TYR A 69 12.06 -11.22 -5.69
CA TYR A 69 11.47 -10.36 -4.67
C TYR A 69 10.74 -11.17 -3.57
N GLY A 70 10.16 -12.32 -3.91
CA GLY A 70 9.61 -13.26 -2.93
C GLY A 70 10.70 -13.82 -2.00
N HIS A 71 11.83 -14.28 -2.54
CA HIS A 71 12.98 -14.72 -1.74
C HIS A 71 13.57 -13.60 -0.87
N TYR A 72 13.71 -12.40 -1.43
CA TYR A 72 14.13 -11.23 -0.66
C TYR A 72 13.20 -10.96 0.53
N SER A 73 11.89 -10.95 0.27
CA SER A 73 10.89 -10.71 1.32
C SER A 73 10.93 -11.80 2.40
N GLY A 74 11.07 -13.06 2.02
CA GLY A 74 11.25 -14.17 2.97
C GLY A 74 12.51 -14.02 3.83
N ASN A 75 13.63 -13.59 3.24
CA ASN A 75 14.85 -13.31 4.00
C ASN A 75 14.68 -12.15 4.98
N MET A 76 13.94 -11.10 4.59
CA MET A 76 13.60 -9.99 5.49
C MET A 76 12.68 -10.41 6.63
N VAL A 77 11.76 -11.34 6.39
CA VAL A 77 10.96 -11.95 7.47
C VAL A 77 11.84 -12.72 8.46
N ASN A 78 12.75 -13.56 7.97
CA ASN A 78 13.66 -14.31 8.86
C ASN A 78 14.53 -13.35 9.70
N ARG A 79 15.06 -12.30 9.07
CA ARG A 79 15.79 -11.24 9.75
C ARG A 79 14.94 -10.55 10.83
N PHE A 80 13.71 -10.18 10.50
CA PHE A 80 12.79 -9.54 11.43
C PHE A 80 12.44 -10.44 12.62
N ILE A 81 12.23 -11.74 12.38
CA ILE A 81 11.97 -12.74 13.42
C ILE A 81 13.16 -12.83 14.38
N GLU A 82 14.38 -12.89 13.86
CA GLU A 82 15.61 -12.92 14.64
C GLU A 82 15.78 -11.65 15.49
N GLU A 83 15.72 -10.48 14.86
CA GLU A 83 15.91 -9.17 15.52
C GLU A 83 14.91 -8.93 16.67
N ASN A 84 13.73 -9.55 16.61
CA ASN A 84 12.66 -9.41 17.61
C ASN A 84 12.46 -10.66 18.49
N ASN A 85 13.32 -11.68 18.39
CA ASN A 85 13.22 -12.94 19.13
C ASN A 85 11.84 -13.65 18.98
N LEU A 86 11.29 -13.65 17.77
CA LEU A 86 9.93 -14.16 17.47
C LEU A 86 9.90 -15.63 17.02
N HIS A 87 11.00 -16.38 17.18
CA HIS A 87 11.09 -17.77 16.77
C HIS A 87 9.95 -18.61 17.36
N HIS A 88 9.34 -19.45 16.51
CA HIS A 88 8.20 -20.31 16.85
C HIS A 88 6.91 -19.58 17.28
N GLN A 89 6.85 -18.24 17.20
CA GLN A 89 5.65 -17.48 17.53
C GLN A 89 4.78 -17.17 16.31
N VAL A 90 5.39 -17.06 15.12
CA VAL A 90 4.70 -16.70 13.87
C VAL A 90 3.98 -17.92 13.30
N GLN A 91 2.66 -17.81 13.14
CA GLN A 91 1.81 -18.89 12.63
C GLN A 91 1.49 -18.72 11.14
N LEU A 92 1.46 -17.47 10.68
CA LEU A 92 1.09 -17.11 9.32
C LEU A 92 1.85 -15.87 8.88
N ILE A 93 2.22 -15.82 7.60
CA ILE A 93 2.67 -14.62 6.91
C ILE A 93 1.58 -14.18 5.94
N THR A 94 1.29 -12.88 5.90
CA THR A 94 0.44 -12.26 4.90
C THR A 94 1.28 -11.29 4.09
N SER A 95 1.30 -11.44 2.78
CA SER A 95 2.10 -10.60 1.89
C SER A 95 1.21 -9.87 0.90
N HIS A 96 1.20 -8.54 0.98
CA HIS A 96 0.63 -7.73 -0.09
C HIS A 96 1.52 -7.74 -1.35
N GLY A 97 2.84 -7.83 -1.17
CA GLY A 97 3.82 -7.65 -2.24
C GLY A 97 3.97 -6.19 -2.68
N HIS A 98 4.61 -5.99 -3.83
CA HIS A 98 4.86 -4.69 -4.44
C HIS A 98 4.03 -4.51 -5.71
N THR A 99 3.12 -3.54 -5.74
CA THR A 99 2.17 -3.39 -6.87
C THR A 99 2.85 -2.84 -8.11
N ILE A 100 2.74 -3.57 -9.23
CA ILE A 100 3.25 -3.11 -10.54
C ILE A 100 2.11 -2.73 -11.47
N PHE A 101 1.04 -3.52 -11.49
CA PHE A 101 -0.11 -3.26 -12.35
C PHE A 101 -1.41 -3.32 -11.55
N HIS A 102 -2.32 -2.38 -11.81
CA HIS A 102 -3.62 -2.34 -11.18
C HIS A 102 -4.69 -1.80 -12.15
N PHE A 103 -5.40 -2.71 -12.81
CA PHE A 103 -6.44 -2.41 -13.80
C PHE A 103 -7.75 -3.15 -13.45
N PRO A 104 -8.44 -2.74 -12.37
CA PRO A 104 -9.66 -3.43 -11.92
C PRO A 104 -10.78 -3.46 -12.98
N ALA A 105 -10.93 -2.41 -13.79
CA ALA A 105 -11.87 -2.38 -14.92
C ALA A 105 -11.58 -3.46 -15.98
N ARG A 106 -10.34 -3.93 -16.06
CA ARG A 106 -9.90 -5.04 -16.92
C ARG A 106 -9.76 -6.36 -16.15
N LYS A 107 -10.27 -6.41 -14.92
CA LYS A 107 -10.22 -7.56 -14.00
C LYS A 107 -8.79 -8.07 -13.74
N MET A 108 -7.82 -7.16 -13.65
CA MET A 108 -6.41 -7.54 -13.55
C MET A 108 -5.66 -6.70 -12.53
N THR A 109 -4.83 -7.35 -11.72
CA THR A 109 -3.85 -6.75 -10.81
C THR A 109 -2.61 -7.63 -10.79
N ALA A 110 -1.45 -7.05 -10.53
CA ALA A 110 -0.22 -7.80 -10.37
C ALA A 110 0.68 -7.16 -9.33
N GLN A 111 1.05 -7.97 -8.34
CA GLN A 111 1.99 -7.63 -7.27
C GLN A 111 3.22 -8.53 -7.42
N LEU A 112 4.42 -7.97 -7.32
CA LEU A 112 5.65 -8.73 -7.16
C LEU A 112 5.72 -9.30 -5.74
N GLY A 113 6.31 -10.49 -5.60
CA GLY A 113 6.51 -11.15 -4.30
C GLY A 113 5.87 -12.52 -4.29
N ASP A 114 6.57 -13.50 -4.87
CA ASP A 114 6.10 -14.88 -4.93
C ASP A 114 5.86 -15.44 -3.53
N GLY A 115 4.60 -15.74 -3.22
CA GLY A 115 4.19 -16.32 -1.95
C GLY A 115 4.82 -17.70 -1.69
N ALA A 116 5.05 -18.50 -2.74
CA ALA A 116 5.71 -19.80 -2.61
C ALA A 116 7.19 -19.63 -2.24
N ALA A 117 7.87 -18.64 -2.84
CA ALA A 117 9.24 -18.31 -2.48
C ALA A 117 9.34 -17.83 -1.02
N ILE A 118 8.42 -16.98 -0.55
CA ILE A 118 8.36 -16.54 0.86
C ILE A 118 8.16 -17.74 1.79
N ALA A 119 7.23 -18.64 1.45
CA ALA A 119 6.93 -19.82 2.26
C ALA A 119 8.12 -20.77 2.33
N ALA A 120 8.77 -21.03 1.20
CA ALA A 120 9.95 -21.89 1.12
C ALA A 120 11.14 -21.30 1.90
N THR A 121 11.35 -19.98 1.83
CA THR A 121 12.45 -19.29 2.53
C THR A 121 12.23 -19.21 4.05
N THR A 122 10.98 -19.10 4.51
CA THR A 122 10.66 -18.92 5.94
C THR A 122 10.26 -20.22 6.65
N GLY A 123 9.77 -21.22 5.90
CA GLY A 123 9.15 -22.42 6.47
C GLY A 123 7.78 -22.16 7.11
N ILE A 124 7.16 -21.00 6.85
CA ILE A 124 5.89 -20.56 7.44
C ILE A 124 4.83 -20.48 6.35
N ASN A 125 3.57 -20.77 6.69
CA ASN A 125 2.44 -20.63 5.77
C ASN A 125 2.28 -19.16 5.31
N VAL A 126 2.03 -18.96 4.02
CA VAL A 126 1.89 -17.62 3.41
C VAL A 126 0.52 -17.47 2.75
N VAL A 127 -0.16 -16.37 3.05
CA VAL A 127 -1.30 -15.86 2.28
C VAL A 127 -0.80 -14.66 1.45
N SER A 128 -1.01 -14.71 0.14
CA SER A 128 -0.58 -13.67 -0.81
C SER A 128 -1.72 -13.32 -1.79
N ASP A 129 -1.47 -12.47 -2.78
CA ASP A 129 -2.44 -12.06 -3.81
C ASP A 129 -3.75 -11.46 -3.25
N LEU A 130 -3.63 -10.66 -2.20
CA LEU A 130 -4.75 -10.12 -1.43
C LEU A 130 -5.77 -9.32 -2.27
N ARG A 131 -5.35 -8.75 -3.41
CA ARG A 131 -6.20 -7.98 -4.33
C ARG A 131 -6.96 -8.85 -5.33
N ALA A 132 -6.40 -10.00 -5.70
CA ALA A 132 -6.84 -10.76 -6.87
C ALA A 132 -8.26 -11.30 -6.70
N ILE A 133 -8.59 -11.80 -5.50
CA ILE A 133 -9.90 -12.39 -5.22
C ILE A 133 -11.04 -11.37 -5.25
N ASP A 134 -10.79 -10.14 -4.80
CA ASP A 134 -11.77 -9.06 -4.82
C ASP A 134 -12.07 -8.63 -6.27
N ILE A 135 -11.02 -8.44 -7.07
CA ILE A 135 -11.15 -8.12 -8.50
C ILE A 135 -11.87 -9.24 -9.26
N ALA A 136 -11.57 -10.51 -8.95
CA ALA A 136 -12.25 -11.65 -9.57
C ALA A 136 -13.76 -11.67 -9.26
N ARG A 137 -14.18 -11.12 -8.12
CA ARG A 137 -15.58 -10.96 -7.71
C ARG A 137 -16.24 -9.69 -8.25
N GLY A 138 -15.52 -8.88 -9.05
CA GLY A 138 -16.02 -7.63 -9.62
C GLY A 138 -15.78 -6.40 -8.73
N GLY A 139 -15.02 -6.54 -7.65
CA GLY A 139 -14.55 -5.42 -6.83
C GLY A 139 -13.36 -4.68 -7.47
N HIS A 140 -12.85 -3.69 -6.75
CA HIS A 140 -11.75 -2.84 -7.21
C HIS A 140 -10.36 -3.37 -6.79
N GLY A 141 -10.29 -4.31 -5.86
CA GLY A 141 -9.04 -4.78 -5.25
C GLY A 141 -8.36 -3.74 -4.36
N ALA A 142 -9.03 -2.64 -4.05
CA ALA A 142 -8.55 -1.51 -3.26
C ALA A 142 -9.73 -0.67 -2.74
N PRO A 143 -9.60 0.01 -1.59
CA PRO A 143 -8.53 -0.13 -0.60
C PRO A 143 -8.69 -1.39 0.26
N ILE A 144 -7.61 -2.17 0.44
CA ILE A 144 -7.66 -3.44 1.20
C ILE A 144 -7.73 -3.20 2.72
N ALA A 145 -7.07 -2.14 3.21
CA ALA A 145 -6.98 -1.83 4.64
C ALA A 145 -8.37 -1.68 5.30
N SER A 146 -9.37 -1.32 4.49
CA SER A 146 -10.73 -1.03 4.89
C SER A 146 -11.43 -2.18 5.64
N ILE A 147 -11.16 -3.43 5.27
CA ILE A 147 -11.71 -4.58 6.03
C ILE A 147 -11.08 -4.69 7.42
N GLY A 148 -9.79 -4.36 7.56
CA GLY A 148 -9.10 -4.32 8.84
C GLY A 148 -9.67 -3.21 9.72
N GLU A 149 -9.91 -2.03 9.15
CA GLU A 149 -10.56 -0.91 9.83
C GLU A 149 -11.94 -1.29 10.38
N LYS A 150 -12.77 -1.91 9.54
CA LYS A 150 -14.10 -2.38 9.93
C LYS A 150 -14.06 -3.38 11.09
N LEU A 151 -13.12 -4.34 11.05
CA LEU A 151 -13.09 -5.46 11.98
C LEU A 151 -12.33 -5.17 13.28
N LEU A 152 -11.31 -4.32 13.24
CA LEU A 152 -10.36 -4.13 14.34
C LEU A 152 -10.52 -2.78 15.05
N PHE A 153 -11.15 -1.80 14.41
CA PHE A 153 -11.18 -0.42 14.89
C PHE A 153 -12.62 0.12 14.94
N SER A 154 -13.55 -0.65 15.50
CA SER A 154 -14.98 -0.28 15.58
C SER A 154 -15.27 1.01 16.34
N ASP A 155 -14.34 1.46 17.19
CA ASP A 155 -14.47 2.68 17.99
C ASP A 155 -14.28 3.96 17.16
N TYR A 156 -13.80 3.84 15.92
CA TYR A 156 -13.59 4.95 15.00
C TYR A 156 -14.56 4.87 13.82
N SER A 157 -15.18 6.00 13.49
CA SER A 157 -16.17 6.10 12.41
C SER A 157 -15.57 6.51 11.07
N ILE A 158 -14.37 7.10 11.06
CA ILE A 158 -13.70 7.61 9.86
C ILE A 158 -12.22 7.30 9.93
N PHE A 159 -11.66 6.79 8.83
CA PHE A 159 -10.22 6.60 8.66
C PHE A 159 -9.76 7.38 7.43
N LEU A 160 -8.68 8.15 7.59
CA LEU A 160 -8.07 8.93 6.52
C LEU A 160 -6.61 8.49 6.37
N ASN A 161 -6.30 7.93 5.21
CA ASN A 161 -4.94 7.56 4.85
C ASN A 161 -4.38 8.58 3.85
N LEU A 162 -3.22 9.16 4.17
CA LEU A 162 -2.53 10.17 3.35
C LEU A 162 -1.28 9.57 2.70
N GLY A 163 -1.48 8.61 1.80
CA GLY A 163 -0.41 7.98 1.04
C GLY A 163 -0.08 8.71 -0.27
N ALA A 164 0.46 7.97 -1.25
CA ALA A 164 0.59 8.46 -2.62
C ALA A 164 -0.77 8.90 -3.20
N ILE A 165 -1.85 8.21 -2.81
CA ILE A 165 -3.24 8.60 -3.02
C ILE A 165 -3.87 8.70 -1.64
N ALA A 166 -4.60 9.78 -1.39
CA ALA A 166 -5.39 9.93 -0.19
C ALA A 166 -6.69 9.12 -0.32
N ASN A 167 -7.02 8.31 0.68
CA ASN A 167 -8.28 7.56 0.73
C ASN A 167 -8.95 7.71 2.08
N ILE A 168 -10.28 7.61 2.07
CA ILE A 168 -11.13 7.67 3.25
C ILE A 168 -12.00 6.44 3.32
N SER A 169 -12.23 5.97 4.54
CA SER A 169 -13.28 5.01 4.82
C SER A 169 -14.21 5.49 5.92
N PHE A 170 -15.48 5.13 5.79
CA PHE A 170 -16.55 5.39 6.74
C PHE A 170 -16.98 4.06 7.33
N ASN A 171 -16.76 3.91 8.64
CA ASN A 171 -17.13 2.73 9.39
C ASN A 171 -18.57 2.87 9.92
N ASP A 172 -19.52 2.91 8.99
CA ASP A 172 -20.95 2.86 9.28
C ASP A 172 -21.38 1.38 9.40
N PRO A 173 -21.99 0.95 10.52
CA PRO A 173 -22.52 -0.40 10.68
C PRO A 173 -23.50 -0.83 9.58
N GLN A 174 -24.24 0.11 8.99
CA GLN A 174 -25.22 -0.17 7.94
C GLN A 174 -24.60 -0.15 6.54
N ASN A 175 -23.58 0.69 6.31
CA ASN A 175 -23.00 0.88 4.98
C ASN A 175 -21.53 1.29 5.02
N TYR A 176 -20.65 0.34 5.35
CA TYR A 176 -19.21 0.56 5.27
C TYR A 176 -18.79 0.97 3.85
N THR A 177 -18.19 2.14 3.70
CA THR A 177 -17.84 2.70 2.39
C THR A 177 -16.40 3.20 2.41
N ALA A 178 -15.60 2.90 1.39
CA ALA A 178 -14.25 3.43 1.23
C ALA A 178 -14.00 3.86 -0.22
N PHE A 179 -13.24 4.94 -0.41
CA PHE A 179 -12.90 5.46 -1.74
C PHE A 179 -11.67 6.37 -1.71
N ASP A 180 -11.08 6.58 -2.89
CA ASP A 180 -9.95 7.49 -3.09
C ASP A 180 -10.46 8.94 -3.22
N ILE A 181 -9.84 9.88 -2.50
CA ILE A 181 -10.25 11.28 -2.44
C ILE A 181 -9.51 12.10 -3.49
N CYS A 182 -8.18 12.02 -3.51
CA CYS A 182 -7.31 12.82 -4.37
C CYS A 182 -5.89 12.23 -4.41
N PRO A 183 -5.04 12.66 -5.36
CA PRO A 183 -3.61 12.40 -5.27
C PRO A 183 -3.05 13.04 -4.00
N GLY A 184 -2.08 12.37 -3.38
CA GLY A 184 -1.41 12.86 -2.18
C GLY A 184 0.08 13.03 -2.44
N GLY A 185 0.85 12.18 -1.80
CA GLY A 185 2.30 12.21 -1.79
C GLY A 185 3.00 12.21 -3.15
N ASN A 186 2.46 11.49 -4.13
CA ASN A 186 3.09 11.33 -5.43
C ASN A 186 3.25 12.66 -6.19
N VAL A 187 2.27 13.58 -6.07
CA VAL A 187 2.34 14.91 -6.69
C VAL A 187 3.41 15.76 -6.00
N PHE A 188 3.48 15.72 -4.67
CA PHE A 188 4.50 16.47 -3.92
C PHE A 188 5.92 16.03 -4.27
N SER A 189 6.14 14.73 -4.48
CA SER A 189 7.44 14.21 -4.91
C SER A 189 7.86 14.76 -6.28
N LEU A 190 6.92 14.96 -7.22
CA LEU A 190 7.21 15.53 -8.54
C LEU A 190 7.57 17.02 -8.50
N LEU A 191 7.04 17.75 -7.51
CA LEU A 191 7.34 19.16 -7.29
C LEU A 191 8.69 19.38 -6.59
N SER A 192 9.30 18.31 -6.07
CA SER A 192 10.59 18.38 -5.42
C SER A 192 11.72 18.72 -6.41
N PRO A 193 12.54 19.76 -6.15
CA PRO A 193 13.75 20.00 -6.94
C PRO A 193 14.75 18.85 -6.82
N ASP A 194 14.81 18.20 -5.65
CA ASP A 194 15.53 16.95 -5.43
C ASP A 194 14.58 15.78 -5.65
N LYS A 195 14.53 15.26 -6.89
CA LYS A 195 13.78 14.05 -7.27
C LYS A 195 14.16 12.77 -6.48
N LYS A 196 15.09 12.87 -5.53
CA LYS A 196 15.71 11.78 -4.77
C LYS A 196 15.51 11.87 -3.24
N ARG A 197 14.78 12.86 -2.73
CA ARG A 197 14.55 12.97 -1.28
C ARG A 197 13.18 12.44 -0.89
N ASN A 198 13.19 11.58 0.14
CA ASN A 198 12.05 11.22 0.98
C ASN A 198 11.23 12.46 1.32
N PHE A 199 9.92 12.26 1.53
CA PHE A 199 8.87 13.22 1.91
C PHE A 199 9.22 14.32 2.95
N GLY A 200 10.37 14.24 3.62
CA GLY A 200 10.72 14.93 4.86
C GLY A 200 10.73 16.47 4.84
N ASN A 201 10.59 17.14 3.69
CA ASN A 201 10.65 18.62 3.64
C ASN A 201 9.49 19.29 2.88
N HIS A 202 8.51 18.56 2.34
CA HIS A 202 7.41 19.18 1.57
C HIS A 202 6.52 20.06 2.43
N TRP A 203 6.26 19.66 3.68
CA TRP A 203 5.39 20.39 4.59
C TRP A 203 5.98 21.76 4.95
N GLN A 204 7.30 21.85 5.07
CA GLN A 204 8.00 23.12 5.34
C GLN A 204 7.96 24.05 4.13
N LEU A 205 8.14 23.52 2.92
CA LEU A 205 7.99 24.30 1.69
C LEU A 205 6.54 24.78 1.52
N ALA A 206 5.56 23.91 1.76
CA ALA A 206 4.14 24.24 1.69
C ALA A 206 3.77 25.30 2.73
N SER A 207 4.26 25.19 3.97
CA SER A 207 3.95 26.15 5.05
C SER A 207 4.57 27.53 4.82
N ALA A 208 5.66 27.62 4.07
CA ALA A 208 6.29 28.88 3.69
C ALA A 208 5.65 29.53 2.44
N GLY A 209 4.84 28.77 1.70
CA GLY A 209 4.18 29.23 0.49
C GLY A 209 2.90 30.03 0.76
N GLN A 210 2.35 30.57 -0.32
CA GLN A 210 1.02 31.17 -0.35
C GLN A 210 0.17 30.42 -1.38
N THR A 211 -1.07 30.10 -1.02
CA THR A 211 -2.00 29.44 -1.93
C THR A 211 -2.30 30.31 -3.15
N ASP A 212 -2.12 29.76 -4.35
CA ASP A 212 -2.67 30.34 -5.57
C ASP A 212 -4.14 29.93 -5.71
N GLU A 213 -5.05 30.84 -5.36
CA GLU A 213 -6.49 30.61 -5.39
C GLU A 213 -7.02 30.26 -6.79
N LYS A 214 -6.39 30.76 -7.86
CA LYS A 214 -6.81 30.44 -9.23
C LYS A 214 -6.46 29.00 -9.59
N LEU A 215 -5.23 28.60 -9.26
CA LEU A 215 -4.79 27.22 -9.47
C LEU A 215 -5.59 26.25 -8.59
N LEU A 216 -5.85 26.60 -7.34
CA LEU A 216 -6.68 25.79 -6.44
C LEU A 216 -8.09 25.60 -7.00
N SER A 217 -8.71 26.66 -7.51
CA SER A 217 -10.03 26.58 -8.15
C SER A 217 -10.00 25.66 -9.38
N LEU A 218 -8.95 25.75 -10.21
CA LEU A 218 -8.80 24.90 -11.40
C LEU A 218 -8.64 23.42 -11.02
N LEU A 219 -7.83 23.13 -10.01
CA LEU A 219 -7.62 21.77 -9.50
C LEU A 219 -8.92 21.20 -8.93
N ASN A 220 -9.66 21.97 -8.13
CA ASN A 220 -10.92 21.51 -7.54
C ASN A 220 -12.04 21.30 -8.57
N ASP A 221 -11.94 21.88 -9.76
CA ASP A 221 -12.93 21.72 -10.83
C ASP A 221 -12.72 20.46 -11.70
N LEU A 222 -11.77 19.58 -11.35
CA LEU A 222 -11.54 18.33 -12.07
C LEU A 222 -12.75 17.38 -11.95
N GLU A 223 -13.12 16.73 -13.07
CA GLU A 223 -14.30 15.86 -13.18
C GLU A 223 -14.32 14.74 -12.13
N TYR A 224 -13.16 14.16 -11.83
CA TYR A 224 -13.02 13.11 -10.82
C TYR A 224 -13.67 13.48 -9.48
N TYR A 225 -13.53 14.73 -9.04
CA TYR A 225 -14.06 15.17 -7.75
C TYR A 225 -15.59 15.23 -7.71
N ARG A 226 -16.26 15.29 -8.88
CA ARG A 226 -17.72 15.25 -9.02
C ARG A 226 -18.30 13.84 -9.07
N LEU A 227 -17.48 12.81 -9.26
CA LEU A 227 -17.96 11.43 -9.31
C LEU A 227 -18.52 10.97 -7.95
N PRO A 228 -19.63 10.20 -7.93
CA PRO A 228 -20.14 9.60 -6.70
C PRO A 228 -19.16 8.56 -6.14
N TYR A 229 -19.24 8.32 -4.84
CA TYR A 229 -18.56 7.18 -4.19
C TYR A 229 -19.39 5.88 -4.33
N PRO A 230 -18.78 4.69 -4.26
CA PRO A 230 -17.34 4.45 -4.18
C PRO A 230 -16.62 4.68 -5.52
N LYS A 231 -15.41 5.23 -5.46
CA LYS A 231 -14.56 5.51 -6.62
C LYS A 231 -13.09 5.26 -6.28
N SER A 232 -12.30 4.92 -7.30
CA SER A 232 -10.85 4.71 -7.17
C SER A 232 -10.10 5.63 -8.11
N LEU A 233 -8.86 5.97 -7.76
CA LEU A 233 -7.99 6.87 -8.50
C LEU A 233 -6.72 6.15 -8.93
N SER A 234 -6.30 6.32 -10.19
CA SER A 234 -4.98 5.87 -10.63
C SER A 234 -3.89 6.82 -10.13
N THR A 235 -2.70 6.29 -9.87
CA THR A 235 -1.50 7.11 -9.63
C THR A 235 -1.22 8.06 -10.78
N ASP A 236 -1.56 7.66 -12.02
CA ASP A 236 -1.32 8.43 -13.25
C ASP A 236 -2.16 9.72 -13.27
N PHE A 237 -3.29 9.77 -12.57
CA PHE A 237 -4.07 11.01 -12.45
C PHE A 237 -3.25 12.11 -11.77
N GLY A 238 -2.39 11.75 -10.81
CA GLY A 238 -1.48 12.68 -10.18
C GLY A 238 -0.41 13.21 -11.14
N THR A 239 0.18 12.34 -11.96
CA THR A 239 1.29 12.70 -12.86
C THR A 239 0.83 13.39 -14.13
N ASP A 240 -0.26 12.92 -14.72
CA ASP A 240 -0.64 13.29 -16.09
C ASP A 240 -1.65 14.44 -16.09
N VAL A 241 -2.47 14.54 -15.05
CA VAL A 241 -3.52 15.57 -14.92
C VAL A 241 -3.08 16.65 -13.94
N VAL A 242 -2.92 16.30 -12.65
CA VAL A 242 -2.69 17.28 -11.59
C VAL A 242 -1.34 17.99 -11.76
N TYR A 243 -0.25 17.23 -11.91
CA TYR A 243 1.08 17.82 -12.05
C TYR A 243 1.22 18.69 -13.32
N THR A 244 0.59 18.28 -14.43
CA THR A 244 0.56 19.09 -15.67
C THR A 244 -0.10 20.45 -15.45
N LEU A 245 -1.22 20.50 -14.70
CA LEU A 245 -1.90 21.76 -14.39
C LEU A 245 -1.06 22.68 -13.48
N ILE A 246 -0.27 22.13 -12.57
CA ILE A 246 0.61 22.91 -11.68
C ILE A 246 1.80 23.53 -12.45
N ARG A 247 2.23 22.90 -13.56
CA ARG A 247 3.40 23.33 -14.34
C ARG A 247 3.08 24.35 -15.43
N ASN A 248 1.81 24.53 -15.77
CA ASN A 248 1.32 25.49 -16.77
C ASN A 248 1.00 26.84 -16.14
#